data_AF-A0AAV5REL1-F1
#
_entry.id   AF-A0AAV5REL1-F1
#
_cell.length_a   1.000
_cell.length_b   1.000
_cell.length_c   1.000
_cell.angle_alpha   90.00
_cell.angle_beta   90.00
_cell.angle_gamma   90.00
#
_symmetry.space_group_name_H-M   'P 1'
#
loop_
_entity.id
_entity.type
_entity.pdbx_description
1 polymer ?
#
loop_
_entity_poly.entity_id
_entity_poly.type
_entity_poly.pdbx_seq_one_letter_code
_entity_poly.pdbx_strand_id
1 'polypeptide(L)'
;MSHLKKKLRDIVLGVPKNSKINSKRTDFTKDEEIRELINDRIQLNLRDMFKKPSFNDKHGLAYKLLKTDKKRLEDSTLCSHDVQRWLRDFKNPSAAVWVLKLAGPKTGSISRNQILQWLKSNGKISEMRMVYNWTKKWGFSDTEYTKNIIVSAKSVEEARALYKETQFSTKESKRVFGNQLLKQLISDSTKYGIPKEDVFGFFKMLNKDIFTYQLMLAAMIKHSEYRVYRDQVWELIVKDEQANNIKIDTKLKDTNERVVKLISASKHSNRHNKTSQDSRTVSKIEKIDKTATN
;
A
#
# COMPACT_ATOMS: atom_id res chain seq x y z
N MET A 1 -31.38 -17.81 -65.25
CA MET A 1 -30.27 -18.53 -64.57
C MET A 1 -30.19 -18.05 -63.13
N SER A 2 -30.27 -18.97 -62.14
CA SER A 2 -30.30 -18.57 -60.72
C SER A 2 -29.00 -17.87 -60.31
N HIS A 3 -29.12 -16.86 -59.44
CA HIS A 3 -28.02 -16.03 -58.96
C HIS A 3 -26.87 -16.87 -58.36
N LEU A 4 -27.18 -18.07 -57.87
CA LEU A 4 -26.24 -19.04 -57.30
C LEU A 4 -25.36 -19.71 -58.38
N LYS A 5 -25.94 -20.05 -59.54
CA LYS A 5 -25.19 -20.68 -60.65
C LYS A 5 -24.14 -19.72 -61.24
N LYS A 6 -24.43 -18.42 -61.26
CA LYS A 6 -23.48 -17.39 -61.70
C LYS A 6 -22.29 -17.26 -60.73
N LYS A 7 -22.56 -17.19 -59.42
CA LYS A 7 -21.52 -17.14 -58.36
C LYS A 7 -20.58 -18.35 -58.37
N LEU A 8 -21.12 -19.55 -58.57
CA LEU A 8 -20.32 -20.78 -58.65
C LEU A 8 -19.43 -20.80 -59.90
N ARG A 9 -19.94 -20.31 -61.04
CA ARG A 9 -19.15 -20.18 -62.28
C ARG A 9 -17.97 -19.23 -62.10
N ASP A 10 -18.21 -18.08 -61.47
CA ASP A 10 -17.16 -17.06 -61.26
C ASP A 10 -16.05 -17.53 -60.32
N ILE A 11 -16.37 -18.39 -59.33
CA ILE A 11 -15.39 -19.01 -58.42
C ILE A 11 -14.56 -20.07 -59.15
N VAL A 12 -15.20 -20.91 -59.97
CA VAL A 12 -14.52 -21.99 -60.71
C VAL A 12 -13.63 -21.44 -61.83
N LEU A 13 -14.01 -20.31 -62.45
CA LEU A 13 -13.27 -19.68 -63.53
C LEU A 13 -12.12 -18.78 -63.05
N GLY A 14 -11.84 -18.72 -61.74
CA GLY A 14 -10.73 -17.93 -61.19
C GLY A 14 -10.82 -16.44 -61.50
N VAL A 15 -12.03 -15.92 -61.78
CA VAL A 15 -12.22 -14.51 -62.08
C VAL A 15 -11.94 -13.72 -60.80
N PRO A 16 -10.89 -12.87 -60.77
CA PRO A 16 -10.56 -12.12 -59.57
C PRO A 16 -11.78 -11.28 -59.20
N LYS A 17 -12.30 -11.50 -57.99
CA LYS A 17 -13.33 -10.63 -57.42
C LYS A 17 -12.78 -9.21 -57.49
N ASN A 18 -13.37 -8.39 -58.35
CA ASN A 18 -13.43 -6.93 -58.16
C ASN A 18 -14.29 -6.63 -56.92
N SER A 19 -13.97 -7.25 -55.79
CA SER A 19 -14.19 -6.61 -54.50
C SER A 19 -13.25 -5.42 -54.52
N LYS A 20 -13.83 -4.22 -54.41
CA LYS A 20 -13.17 -3.10 -53.76
C LYS A 20 -12.74 -3.58 -52.37
N ILE A 21 -11.61 -4.29 -52.33
CA ILE A 21 -10.78 -4.35 -51.14
C ILE A 21 -10.38 -2.89 -51.00
N ASN A 22 -10.97 -2.22 -50.00
CA ASN A 22 -10.39 -1.02 -49.40
C ASN A 22 -9.01 -1.41 -48.86
N SER A 23 -8.09 -1.67 -49.79
CA SER A 23 -6.67 -1.74 -49.57
C SER A 23 -6.25 -0.29 -49.56
N LYS A 24 -5.70 0.11 -48.41
CA LYS A 24 -4.78 1.23 -48.17
C LYS A 24 -5.15 1.97 -46.89
N ARG A 25 -4.79 1.36 -45.76
CA ARG A 25 -4.38 2.12 -44.58
C ARG A 25 -2.99 2.70 -44.92
N THR A 26 -2.96 3.75 -45.74
CA THR A 26 -1.75 4.40 -46.24
C THR A 26 -1.44 5.65 -45.43
N ASP A 27 -1.08 5.45 -44.17
CA ASP A 27 -0.32 6.46 -43.43
C ASP A 27 0.35 5.81 -42.20
N PHE A 28 1.39 5.00 -42.44
CA PHE A 28 2.19 4.40 -41.36
C PHE A 28 2.90 5.47 -40.53
N THR A 29 3.16 6.64 -41.11
CA THR A 29 3.74 7.83 -40.47
C THR A 29 2.92 8.26 -39.24
N LYS A 30 1.59 8.34 -39.38
CA LYS A 30 0.70 8.69 -38.26
C LYS A 30 0.65 7.61 -37.17
N ASP A 31 0.74 6.34 -37.55
CA ASP A 31 0.77 5.23 -36.59
C ASP A 31 2.12 5.19 -35.82
N GLU A 32 3.23 5.55 -36.47
CA GLU A 32 4.56 5.69 -35.84
C GLU A 32 4.59 6.88 -34.87
N GLU A 33 4.08 8.05 -35.29
CA GLU A 33 3.93 9.23 -34.42
C GLU A 33 3.05 8.92 -33.20
N ILE A 34 1.92 8.24 -33.39
CA ILE A 34 1.05 7.81 -32.28
C ILE A 34 1.76 6.80 -31.38
N ARG A 35 2.55 5.87 -31.94
CA ARG A 35 3.32 4.90 -31.16
C ARG A 35 4.38 5.59 -30.31
N GLU A 36 5.12 6.55 -30.87
CA GLU A 36 6.10 7.34 -30.13
C GLU A 36 5.43 8.13 -29.01
N LEU A 37 4.32 8.82 -29.29
CA LEU A 37 3.55 9.55 -28.28
C LEU A 37 3.06 8.65 -27.13
N ILE A 38 2.62 7.43 -27.43
CA ILE A 38 2.19 6.47 -26.41
C ILE A 38 3.39 5.91 -25.63
N ASN A 39 4.47 5.53 -26.31
CA ASN A 39 5.68 5.02 -25.65
C ASN A 39 6.28 6.06 -24.73
N ASP A 40 6.41 7.30 -25.19
CA ASP A 40 6.83 8.44 -24.39
C ASP A 40 5.98 8.52 -23.12
N ARG A 41 4.65 8.51 -23.25
CA ARG A 41 3.73 8.62 -22.10
C ARG A 41 3.79 7.46 -21.13
N ILE A 42 4.00 6.24 -21.63
CA ILE A 42 4.17 5.04 -20.79
C ILE A 42 5.48 5.14 -19.98
N GLN A 43 6.50 5.78 -20.54
CA GLN A 43 7.80 5.97 -19.88
C GLN A 43 7.87 7.23 -19.01
N LEU A 44 6.93 8.17 -19.15
CA LEU A 44 6.89 9.37 -18.32
C LEU A 44 6.80 9.03 -16.84
N ASN A 45 7.44 9.84 -16.00
CA ASN A 45 7.12 9.87 -14.59
C ASN A 45 5.65 10.27 -14.40
N LEU A 46 5.01 9.75 -13.35
CA LEU A 46 3.60 10.06 -13.05
C LEU A 46 3.35 11.57 -13.09
N ARG A 47 4.25 12.37 -12.51
CA ARG A 47 4.15 13.84 -12.43
C ARG A 47 4.02 14.53 -13.80
N ASP A 48 4.53 13.92 -14.85
CA ASP A 48 4.60 14.50 -16.19
C ASP A 48 3.51 13.96 -17.13
N MET A 49 2.72 12.98 -16.68
CA MET A 49 1.75 12.24 -17.49
C MET A 49 0.67 13.12 -18.14
N PHE A 50 0.40 14.32 -17.60
CA PHE A 50 -0.61 15.26 -18.12
C PHE A 50 -0.03 16.50 -18.83
N LYS A 51 1.30 16.61 -18.97
CA LYS A 51 1.94 17.76 -19.63
C LYS A 51 1.94 17.66 -21.16
N LYS A 52 1.66 16.49 -21.73
CA LYS A 52 1.67 16.26 -23.19
C LYS A 52 0.25 16.34 -23.80
N PRO A 53 0.10 16.65 -25.10
CA PRO A 53 -1.20 16.74 -25.79
C PRO A 53 -1.93 15.38 -25.82
N SER A 54 -3.25 15.39 -25.59
CA SER A 54 -4.10 14.19 -25.48
C SER A 54 -4.17 13.41 -26.80
N PHE A 55 -3.95 12.11 -26.76
CA PHE A 55 -4.30 11.21 -27.87
C PHE A 55 -5.68 10.59 -27.61
N ASN A 56 -6.32 10.01 -28.64
CA ASN A 56 -7.54 9.23 -28.42
C ASN A 56 -7.19 7.97 -27.61
N ASP A 57 -7.47 8.00 -26.32
CA ASP A 57 -7.19 6.92 -25.37
C ASP A 57 -7.70 5.54 -25.87
N LYS A 58 -8.74 5.50 -26.72
CA LYS A 58 -9.30 4.27 -27.32
C LYS A 58 -8.60 3.81 -28.60
N HIS A 59 -7.45 4.37 -28.97
CA HIS A 59 -6.70 3.93 -30.14
C HIS A 59 -6.22 2.48 -29.98
N GLY A 60 -6.37 1.66 -31.03
CA GLY A 60 -5.98 0.23 -31.00
C GLY A 60 -4.53 -0.01 -30.57
N LEU A 61 -3.62 0.92 -30.88
CA LEU A 61 -2.22 0.86 -30.48
C LEU A 61 -2.00 0.99 -28.97
N ALA A 62 -2.87 1.70 -28.25
CA ALA A 62 -2.75 1.86 -26.79
C ALA A 62 -2.88 0.51 -26.07
N TYR A 63 -3.85 -0.32 -26.49
CA TYR A 63 -4.02 -1.68 -25.99
C TYR A 63 -2.77 -2.53 -26.22
N LYS A 64 -2.24 -2.51 -27.45
CA LYS A 64 -1.05 -3.29 -27.82
C LYS A 64 0.18 -2.89 -27.00
N LEU A 65 0.44 -1.59 -26.85
CA LEU A 65 1.61 -1.08 -26.12
C LEU A 65 1.50 -1.32 -24.61
N LEU A 66 0.29 -1.23 -24.05
CA LEU A 66 0.02 -1.57 -22.64
C LEU A 66 -0.10 -3.08 -22.40
N LYS A 67 0.11 -3.90 -23.43
CA LYS A 67 0.04 -5.37 -23.40
C LYS A 67 -1.31 -5.87 -22.87
N THR A 68 -2.41 -5.18 -23.21
CA THR A 68 -3.79 -5.48 -22.79
C THR A 68 -4.73 -5.48 -24.00
N ASP A 69 -6.01 -5.75 -23.77
CA ASP A 69 -7.06 -5.67 -24.81
C ASP A 69 -8.39 -5.23 -24.20
N LYS A 70 -9.33 -4.83 -25.06
CA LYS A 70 -10.62 -4.31 -24.63
C LYS A 70 -11.39 -5.29 -23.73
N LYS A 71 -11.38 -6.59 -24.03
CA LYS A 71 -12.11 -7.59 -23.23
C LYS A 71 -11.52 -7.72 -21.83
N ARG A 72 -10.19 -7.66 -21.71
CA ARG A 72 -9.50 -7.67 -20.42
C ARG A 72 -9.78 -6.44 -19.57
N LEU A 73 -9.98 -5.28 -20.19
CA LEU A 73 -10.33 -4.05 -19.46
C LEU A 73 -11.80 -4.00 -19.00
N GLU A 74 -12.68 -4.75 -19.67
CA GLU A 74 -14.08 -4.94 -19.29
C GLU A 74 -14.22 -5.92 -18.10
N ASP A 75 -13.20 -6.74 -17.84
CA ASP A 75 -13.12 -7.64 -16.69
C ASP A 75 -12.24 -7.05 -15.59
N SER A 76 -12.82 -6.85 -14.39
CA SER A 76 -12.11 -6.22 -13.27
C SER A 76 -10.92 -7.06 -12.76
N THR A 77 -11.00 -8.39 -12.86
CA THR A 77 -9.96 -9.31 -12.42
C THR A 77 -8.79 -9.29 -13.40
N LEU A 78 -9.06 -9.41 -14.70
CA LEU A 78 -8.02 -9.38 -15.74
C LEU A 78 -7.34 -8.01 -15.82
N CYS A 79 -8.11 -6.92 -15.70
CA CYS A 79 -7.58 -5.57 -15.59
C CYS A 79 -6.63 -5.42 -14.39
N SER A 80 -7.01 -5.99 -13.24
CA SER A 80 -6.17 -6.03 -12.04
C SER A 80 -4.86 -6.79 -12.28
N HIS A 81 -4.90 -7.93 -12.98
CA HIS A 81 -3.69 -8.67 -13.35
C HIS A 81 -2.77 -7.85 -14.27
N ASP A 82 -3.32 -7.14 -15.25
CA ASP A 82 -2.54 -6.30 -16.15
C ASP A 82 -1.87 -5.14 -15.39
N VAL A 83 -2.59 -4.52 -14.46
CA VAL A 83 -2.05 -3.48 -13.57
C VAL A 83 -0.96 -4.03 -12.65
N GLN A 84 -1.17 -5.20 -12.03
CA GLN A 84 -0.15 -5.82 -11.18
C GLN A 84 1.13 -6.14 -11.95
N ARG A 85 1.02 -6.63 -13.20
CA ARG A 85 2.18 -6.89 -14.06
C ARG A 85 3.02 -5.63 -14.26
N TRP A 86 2.37 -4.49 -14.54
CA TRP A 86 3.07 -3.21 -14.67
C TRP A 86 3.72 -2.72 -13.38
N LEU A 87 3.08 -2.95 -12.23
CA LEU A 87 3.60 -2.52 -10.93
C LEU A 87 4.72 -3.42 -10.38
N ARG A 88 4.61 -4.75 -10.55
CA ARG A 88 5.54 -5.73 -9.97
C ARG A 88 6.70 -6.04 -10.90
N ASP A 89 6.39 -6.41 -12.13
CA ASP A 89 7.37 -6.96 -13.06
C ASP A 89 8.14 -5.82 -13.75
N PHE A 90 7.40 -4.80 -14.19
CA PHE A 90 7.97 -3.66 -14.92
C PHE A 90 8.27 -2.44 -14.03
N LYS A 91 7.82 -2.43 -12.77
CA LYS A 91 7.96 -1.30 -11.82
C LYS A 91 7.55 0.05 -12.41
N ASN A 92 6.56 0.04 -13.32
CA ASN A 92 6.11 1.21 -14.07
C ASN A 92 4.68 1.59 -13.66
N PRO A 93 4.51 2.49 -12.67
CA PRO A 93 3.19 2.90 -12.22
C PRO A 93 2.47 3.81 -13.22
N SER A 94 3.18 4.49 -14.12
CA SER A 94 2.56 5.33 -15.16
C SER A 94 1.79 4.47 -16.15
N ALA A 95 2.40 3.38 -16.64
CA ALA A 95 1.72 2.38 -17.47
C ALA A 95 0.50 1.78 -16.77
N ALA A 96 0.62 1.47 -15.47
CA ALA A 96 -0.49 0.94 -14.67
C ALA A 96 -1.66 1.94 -14.58
N VAL A 97 -1.38 3.24 -14.38
CA VAL A 97 -2.40 4.29 -14.35
C VAL A 97 -3.06 4.47 -15.72
N TRP A 98 -2.32 4.28 -16.81
CA TRP A 98 -2.89 4.25 -18.16
C TRP A 98 -3.87 3.10 -18.35
N VAL A 99 -3.49 1.87 -17.97
CA VAL A 99 -4.40 0.71 -18.01
C VAL A 99 -5.67 1.00 -17.19
N LEU A 100 -5.52 1.57 -16.00
CA LEU A 100 -6.64 1.98 -15.16
C LEU A 100 -7.55 3.00 -15.86
N LYS A 101 -6.97 4.03 -16.48
CA LYS A 101 -7.72 5.08 -17.19
C LYS A 101 -8.53 4.50 -18.34
N LEU A 102 -7.95 3.57 -19.10
CA LEU A 102 -8.64 2.89 -20.21
C LEU A 102 -9.79 1.99 -19.74
N ALA A 103 -9.62 1.30 -18.61
CA ALA A 103 -10.67 0.48 -18.01
C ALA A 103 -11.85 1.34 -17.52
N GLY A 104 -11.55 2.52 -16.98
CA GLY A 104 -12.55 3.45 -16.49
C GLY A 104 -13.16 3.04 -15.14
N PRO A 105 -14.09 3.85 -14.60
CA PRO A 105 -14.54 3.75 -13.21
C PRO A 105 -15.35 2.47 -12.91
N LYS A 106 -16.02 1.90 -13.91
CA LYS A 106 -16.89 0.72 -13.73
C LYS A 106 -16.09 -0.53 -13.36
N THR A 107 -14.93 -0.75 -13.99
CA THR A 107 -14.14 -1.98 -13.82
C THR A 107 -12.85 -1.74 -13.06
N GLY A 108 -12.29 -0.53 -13.12
CA GLY A 108 -10.96 -0.24 -12.59
C GLY A 108 -10.87 -0.02 -11.08
N SER A 109 -11.95 -0.12 -10.31
CA SER A 109 -11.92 0.19 -8.86
C SER A 109 -10.92 -0.66 -8.07
N ILE A 110 -10.79 -1.94 -8.41
CA ILE A 110 -9.80 -2.86 -7.80
C ILE A 110 -8.38 -2.43 -8.20
N SER A 111 -8.15 -2.21 -9.49
CA SER A 111 -6.87 -1.80 -10.05
C SER A 111 -6.40 -0.44 -9.48
N ARG A 112 -7.31 0.51 -9.27
CA ARG A 112 -7.05 1.78 -8.59
C ARG A 112 -6.46 1.53 -7.21
N ASN A 113 -7.12 0.69 -6.41
CA ASN A 113 -6.68 0.39 -5.06
C ASN A 113 -5.29 -0.27 -5.03
N GLN A 114 -4.99 -1.13 -6.00
CA GLN A 114 -3.66 -1.75 -6.12
C GLN A 114 -2.57 -0.72 -6.42
N ILE A 115 -2.82 0.23 -7.33
CA ILE A 115 -1.88 1.30 -7.66
C ILE A 115 -1.63 2.18 -6.42
N LEU A 116 -2.71 2.59 -5.73
CA LEU A 116 -2.59 3.42 -4.53
C LEU A 116 -1.81 2.69 -3.43
N GLN A 117 -2.13 1.42 -3.17
CA GLN A 117 -1.44 0.61 -2.17
C GLN A 117 0.03 0.41 -2.53
N TRP A 118 0.35 0.14 -3.80
CA TRP A 118 1.73 -0.02 -4.26
C TRP A 118 2.54 1.27 -4.09
N LEU A 119 1.98 2.42 -4.46
CA LEU A 119 2.62 3.72 -4.27
C LEU A 119 2.86 4.00 -2.79
N LYS A 120 1.87 3.74 -1.92
CA LYS A 120 1.99 3.88 -0.46
C LYS A 120 3.10 3.00 0.10
N SER A 121 3.12 1.72 -0.27
CA SER A 121 4.12 0.76 0.20
C SER A 121 5.55 1.07 -0.26
N ASN A 122 5.71 1.79 -1.37
CA ASN A 122 7.02 2.26 -1.86
C ASN A 122 7.38 3.68 -1.37
N GLY A 123 6.67 4.22 -0.38
CA GLY A 123 6.94 5.56 0.17
C GLY A 123 6.59 6.73 -0.76
N LYS A 124 5.94 6.47 -1.91
CA LYS A 124 5.55 7.48 -2.92
C LYS A 124 4.22 8.12 -2.57
N ILE A 125 4.14 8.74 -1.38
CA ILE A 125 2.88 9.28 -0.81
C ILE A 125 2.33 10.45 -1.65
N SER A 126 3.21 11.31 -2.18
CA SER A 126 2.79 12.44 -3.02
C SER A 126 2.15 11.96 -4.31
N GLU A 127 2.78 10.99 -4.98
CA GLU A 127 2.27 10.35 -6.20
C GLU A 127 0.97 9.57 -5.93
N MET A 128 0.87 8.89 -4.78
CA MET A 128 -0.37 8.21 -4.35
C MET A 128 -1.53 9.21 -4.27
N ARG A 129 -1.35 10.35 -3.59
CA ARG A 129 -2.38 11.39 -3.48
C ARG A 129 -2.75 11.98 -4.84
N MET A 130 -1.75 12.16 -5.70
CA MET A 130 -1.93 12.65 -7.05
C MET A 130 -2.80 11.71 -7.90
N VAL A 131 -2.47 10.41 -7.91
CA VAL A 131 -3.27 9.38 -8.61
C VAL A 131 -4.68 9.26 -8.01
N TYR A 132 -4.80 9.36 -6.69
CA TYR A 132 -6.10 9.39 -6.03
C TYR A 132 -6.97 10.55 -6.54
N ASN A 133 -6.42 11.77 -6.60
CA ASN A 133 -7.15 12.94 -7.08
C ASN A 133 -7.52 12.83 -8.57
N TRP A 134 -6.63 12.30 -9.41
CA TRP A 134 -6.95 12.07 -10.82
C TRP A 134 -8.10 11.07 -11.00
N THR A 135 -8.02 9.95 -10.30
CA THR A 135 -9.06 8.91 -10.38
C THR A 135 -10.41 9.39 -9.84
N LYS A 136 -10.42 10.26 -8.80
CA LYS A 136 -11.64 10.95 -8.38
C LYS A 136 -12.23 11.81 -9.50
N LYS A 137 -11.41 12.61 -10.18
CA LYS A 137 -11.83 13.42 -11.35
C LYS A 137 -12.35 12.58 -12.51
N TRP A 138 -11.89 11.33 -12.63
CA TRP A 138 -12.36 10.36 -13.63
C TRP A 138 -13.64 9.62 -13.20
N GLY A 139 -14.24 9.96 -12.06
CA GLY A 139 -15.50 9.38 -11.59
C GLY A 139 -15.36 8.07 -10.81
N PHE A 140 -14.18 7.73 -10.31
CA PHE A 140 -14.03 6.57 -9.43
C PHE A 140 -14.57 6.86 -8.03
N SER A 141 -15.53 6.03 -7.59
CA SER A 141 -16.06 6.07 -6.22
C SER A 141 -15.07 5.49 -5.21
N ASP A 142 -15.10 5.99 -3.98
CA ASP A 142 -14.24 5.47 -2.91
C ASP A 142 -14.91 4.29 -2.23
N THR A 143 -14.19 3.17 -2.22
CA THR A 143 -14.56 2.00 -1.42
C THR A 143 -14.02 2.14 0.00
N GLU A 144 -14.51 1.34 0.94
CA GLU A 144 -13.92 1.27 2.30
C GLU A 144 -12.42 0.95 2.25
N TYR A 145 -12.02 0.07 1.32
CA TYR A 145 -10.62 -0.25 1.10
C TYR A 145 -9.82 0.95 0.59
N THR A 146 -10.40 1.74 -0.32
CA THR A 146 -9.78 3.00 -0.78
C THR A 146 -9.55 3.95 0.39
N LYS A 147 -10.55 4.12 1.27
CA LYS A 147 -10.43 4.96 2.49
C LYS A 147 -9.29 4.48 3.39
N ASN A 148 -9.17 3.17 3.58
CA ASN A 148 -8.08 2.58 4.37
C ASN A 148 -6.69 2.85 3.75
N ILE A 149 -6.57 2.88 2.43
CA ILE A 149 -5.30 3.18 1.76
C ILE A 149 -4.94 4.65 1.89
N ILE A 150 -5.86 5.57 1.60
CA ILE A 150 -5.54 7.00 1.49
C ILE A 150 -5.42 7.71 2.83
N VAL A 151 -6.03 7.15 3.88
CA VAL A 151 -5.99 7.76 5.20
C VAL A 151 -4.56 7.79 5.72
N SER A 152 -4.22 8.97 6.23
CA SER A 152 -3.04 9.23 7.01
C SER A 152 -3.41 10.17 8.15
N ALA A 153 -3.13 9.80 9.39
CA ALA A 153 -3.23 10.74 10.51
C ALA A 153 -1.84 11.28 10.83
N LYS A 154 -1.70 12.61 11.00
CA LYS A 154 -0.45 13.25 11.43
C LYS A 154 -0.33 13.31 12.95
N SER A 155 -1.45 13.23 13.65
CA SER A 155 -1.53 13.21 15.11
C SER A 155 -2.52 12.17 15.60
N VAL A 156 -2.48 11.90 16.90
CA VAL A 156 -3.42 10.98 17.55
C VAL A 156 -4.84 11.54 17.55
N GLU A 157 -4.99 12.86 17.69
CA GLU A 157 -6.28 13.57 17.65
C GLU A 157 -6.93 13.41 16.28
N GLU A 158 -6.16 13.60 15.21
CA GLU A 158 -6.63 13.39 13.84
C GLU A 158 -7.02 11.92 13.63
N ALA A 159 -6.22 10.97 14.14
CA ALA A 159 -6.56 9.54 14.06
C ALA A 159 -7.86 9.21 14.80
N ARG A 160 -8.09 9.81 15.98
CA ARG A 160 -9.32 9.64 16.76
C ARG A 160 -10.52 10.22 16.04
N ALA A 161 -10.39 11.42 15.45
CA ALA A 161 -11.44 12.05 14.65
C ALA A 161 -11.80 11.16 13.45
N LEU A 162 -10.80 10.76 12.66
CA LEU A 162 -10.98 9.88 11.50
C LEU A 162 -11.64 8.54 11.89
N TYR A 163 -11.21 7.91 12.98
CA TYR A 163 -11.78 6.64 13.45
C TYR A 163 -13.24 6.74 13.92
N LYS A 164 -13.65 7.92 14.41
CA LYS A 164 -15.04 8.18 14.83
C LYS A 164 -15.94 8.58 13.66
N GLU A 165 -15.47 9.49 12.81
CA GLU A 165 -16.23 10.07 11.71
C GLU A 165 -16.41 9.10 10.54
N THR A 166 -15.44 8.21 10.32
CA THR A 166 -15.52 7.28 9.19
C THR A 166 -16.58 6.22 9.44
N GLN A 167 -17.67 6.31 8.68
CA GLN A 167 -18.70 5.28 8.63
C GLN A 167 -18.20 4.06 7.84
N PHE A 168 -18.21 2.91 8.49
CA PHE A 168 -17.93 1.60 7.91
C PHE A 168 -19.17 0.73 8.04
N SER A 169 -19.45 -0.05 6.99
CA SER A 169 -20.57 -0.99 6.95
C SER A 169 -20.41 -2.16 7.93
N THR A 170 -19.17 -2.53 8.26
CA THR A 170 -18.89 -3.67 9.14
C THR A 170 -17.93 -3.31 10.28
N LYS A 171 -18.07 -4.05 11.39
CA LYS A 171 -17.13 -4.01 12.53
C LYS A 171 -15.71 -4.40 12.09
N GLU A 172 -15.60 -5.32 11.13
CA GLU A 172 -14.33 -5.78 10.55
C GLU A 172 -13.61 -4.65 9.81
N SER A 173 -14.29 -3.97 8.89
CA SER A 173 -13.70 -2.86 8.13
C SER A 173 -13.22 -1.74 9.06
N LYS A 174 -14.01 -1.42 10.10
CA LYS A 174 -13.63 -0.45 11.13
C LYS A 174 -12.38 -0.89 11.90
N ARG A 175 -12.28 -2.18 12.23
CA ARG A 175 -11.10 -2.75 12.90
C ARG A 175 -9.84 -2.67 12.03
N VAL A 176 -9.95 -3.07 10.76
CA VAL A 176 -8.85 -2.96 9.78
C VAL A 176 -8.38 -1.51 9.65
N PHE A 177 -9.32 -0.57 9.60
CA PHE A 177 -9.01 0.86 9.57
C PHE A 177 -8.27 1.35 10.82
N GLY A 178 -8.77 0.97 12.01
CA GLY A 178 -8.12 1.28 13.28
C GLY A 178 -6.69 0.72 13.35
N ASN A 179 -6.49 -0.52 12.91
CA ASN A 179 -5.19 -1.16 12.83
C ASN A 179 -4.22 -0.43 11.88
N GLN A 180 -4.73 0.08 10.75
CA GLN A 180 -3.94 0.86 9.80
C GLN A 180 -3.51 2.21 10.38
N LEU A 181 -4.41 2.91 11.07
CA LEU A 181 -4.10 4.16 11.80
C LEU A 181 -3.07 3.92 12.90
N LEU A 182 -3.27 2.87 13.72
CA LEU A 182 -2.35 2.53 14.81
C LEU A 182 -0.95 2.22 14.27
N LYS A 183 -0.85 1.39 13.23
CA LYS A 183 0.42 1.06 12.58
C LYS A 183 1.15 2.31 12.10
N GLN A 184 0.41 3.27 11.54
CA GLN A 184 1.00 4.53 11.10
C GLN A 184 1.49 5.36 12.30
N LEU A 185 0.65 5.56 13.32
CA LEU A 185 1.00 6.32 14.52
C LEU A 185 2.23 5.76 15.22
N ILE A 186 2.38 4.43 15.29
CA ILE A 186 3.59 3.78 15.84
C ILE A 186 4.83 4.19 15.02
N SER A 187 4.74 4.13 13.69
CA SER A 187 5.86 4.51 12.81
C SER A 187 6.18 6.01 12.93
N ASP A 188 5.16 6.85 12.97
CA ASP A 188 5.27 8.31 12.99
C ASP A 188 5.70 8.82 14.39
N SER A 189 5.38 8.10 15.46
CA SER A 189 5.83 8.41 16.83
C SER A 189 7.35 8.51 16.93
N THR A 190 8.07 7.57 16.32
CA THR A 190 9.54 7.61 16.32
C THR A 190 10.13 8.65 15.39
N LYS A 191 9.43 8.97 14.29
CA LYS A 191 9.94 9.90 13.27
C LYS A 191 9.67 11.36 13.61
N TYR A 192 8.51 11.64 14.19
CA TYR A 192 8.02 12.99 14.43
C TYR A 192 7.76 13.29 15.91
N GLY A 193 8.11 12.37 16.81
CA GLY A 193 8.02 12.59 18.26
C GLY A 193 6.60 12.56 18.81
N ILE A 194 5.68 11.81 18.20
CA ILE A 194 4.33 11.61 18.79
C ILE A 194 4.49 10.89 20.13
N PRO A 195 3.94 11.43 21.24
CA PRO A 195 4.05 10.78 22.55
C PRO A 195 3.50 9.36 22.53
N LYS A 196 4.28 8.41 23.03
CA LYS A 196 3.91 6.98 23.07
C LYS A 196 2.66 6.74 23.93
N GLU A 197 2.44 7.59 24.92
CA GLU A 197 1.28 7.60 25.80
C GLU A 197 -0.01 7.83 24.99
N ASP A 198 0.03 8.76 24.03
CA ASP A 198 -1.11 9.09 23.18
C ASP A 198 -1.40 7.97 22.18
N VAL A 199 -0.36 7.40 21.58
CA VAL A 199 -0.48 6.23 20.70
C VAL A 199 -1.07 5.04 21.46
N PHE A 200 -0.63 4.81 22.69
CA PHE A 200 -1.18 3.77 23.55
C PHE A 200 -2.63 4.06 23.96
N GLY A 201 -2.96 5.32 24.23
CA GLY A 201 -4.34 5.78 24.44
C GLY A 201 -5.24 5.50 23.24
N PHE A 202 -4.74 5.74 22.02
CA PHE A 202 -5.46 5.39 20.79
C PHE A 202 -5.67 3.88 20.69
N PHE A 203 -4.64 3.07 20.93
CA PHE A 203 -4.76 1.61 20.99
C PHE A 203 -5.86 1.15 21.95
N LYS A 204 -5.97 1.75 23.14
CA LYS A 204 -7.01 1.41 24.13
C LYS A 204 -8.42 1.64 23.59
N MET A 205 -8.63 2.64 22.73
CA MET A 205 -9.94 2.94 22.12
C MET A 205 -10.34 2.00 20.98
N LEU A 206 -9.41 1.23 20.41
CA LEU A 206 -9.71 0.36 19.28
C LEU A 206 -10.49 -0.87 19.70
N ASN A 207 -11.30 -1.40 18.78
CA ASN A 207 -11.83 -2.75 18.86
C ASN A 207 -10.72 -3.73 18.48
N LYS A 208 -10.12 -4.38 19.47
CA LYS A 208 -8.86 -5.12 19.31
C LYS A 208 -9.11 -6.50 18.71
N ASP A 209 -8.23 -6.91 17.82
CA ASP A 209 -8.05 -8.31 17.43
C ASP A 209 -6.61 -8.76 17.70
N ILE A 210 -6.33 -10.02 17.37
CA ILE A 210 -4.99 -10.60 17.41
C ILE A 210 -3.99 -9.69 16.67
N PHE A 211 -4.38 -9.13 15.52
CA PHE A 211 -3.49 -8.26 14.75
C PHE A 211 -3.21 -6.92 15.46
N THR A 212 -4.22 -6.30 16.09
CA THR A 212 -4.05 -5.09 16.91
C THR A 212 -3.02 -5.34 18.02
N TYR A 213 -3.12 -6.47 18.70
CA TYR A 213 -2.17 -6.86 19.75
C TYR A 213 -0.77 -7.14 19.18
N GLN A 214 -0.67 -7.85 18.06
CA GLN A 214 0.60 -8.09 17.37
C GLN A 214 1.28 -6.77 16.96
N LEU A 215 0.53 -5.75 16.51
CA LEU A 215 1.08 -4.44 16.18
C LEU A 215 1.74 -3.77 17.40
N MET A 216 1.08 -3.79 18.56
CA MET A 216 1.63 -3.20 19.78
C MET A 216 2.85 -3.95 20.29
N LEU A 217 2.82 -5.28 20.32
CA LEU A 217 3.99 -6.06 20.74
C LEU A 217 5.16 -5.90 19.76
N ALA A 218 4.90 -5.85 18.45
CA ALA A 218 5.92 -5.57 17.45
C ALA A 218 6.51 -4.16 17.61
N ALA A 219 5.72 -3.18 18.03
CA ALA A 219 6.22 -1.85 18.37
C ALA A 219 7.23 -1.92 19.52
N MET A 220 6.98 -2.70 20.57
CA MET A 220 7.89 -2.86 21.72
C MET A 220 9.22 -3.54 21.36
N ILE A 221 9.23 -4.39 20.32
CA ILE A 221 10.45 -4.97 19.76
C ILE A 221 11.28 -3.88 19.09
N LYS A 222 10.64 -3.06 18.24
CA LYS A 222 11.31 -2.02 17.44
C LYS A 222 11.68 -0.77 18.24
N HIS A 223 10.90 -0.44 19.26
CA HIS A 223 10.88 0.84 19.95
C HIS A 223 10.84 0.58 21.45
N SER A 224 12.00 0.72 22.11
CA SER A 224 12.18 0.34 23.52
C SER A 224 11.27 1.12 24.47
N GLU A 225 10.91 2.34 24.10
CA GLU A 225 10.05 3.22 24.88
C GLU A 225 8.63 2.66 25.07
N TYR A 226 8.14 1.81 24.15
CA TYR A 226 6.84 1.15 24.29
C TYR A 226 6.84 -0.01 25.28
N ARG A 227 8.01 -0.52 25.69
CA ARG A 227 8.12 -1.70 26.58
C ARG A 227 7.50 -1.48 27.95
N VAL A 228 7.36 -0.22 28.38
CA VAL A 228 6.67 0.16 29.62
C VAL A 228 5.21 -0.28 29.64
N TYR A 229 4.59 -0.49 28.48
CA TYR A 229 3.19 -0.92 28.35
C TYR A 229 3.02 -2.43 28.19
N ARG A 230 4.10 -3.22 28.22
CA ARG A 230 4.06 -4.67 27.94
C ARG A 230 3.07 -5.40 28.84
N ASP A 231 3.14 -5.17 30.15
CA ASP A 231 2.29 -5.89 31.12
C ASP A 231 0.81 -5.53 30.90
N GLN A 232 0.49 -4.25 30.74
CA GLN A 232 -0.88 -3.81 30.43
C GLN A 232 -1.41 -4.40 29.11
N VAL A 233 -0.58 -4.49 28.06
CA VAL A 233 -1.00 -5.11 26.79
C VAL A 233 -1.25 -6.60 26.97
N TRP A 234 -0.40 -7.30 27.74
CA TRP A 234 -0.56 -8.73 27.98
C TRP A 234 -1.80 -9.05 28.82
N GLU A 235 -2.08 -8.25 29.85
CA GLU A 235 -3.30 -8.36 30.65
C GLU A 235 -4.57 -8.20 29.79
N LEU A 236 -4.56 -7.25 28.86
CA LEU A 236 -5.67 -7.07 27.92
C LEU A 236 -5.85 -8.28 26.99
N ILE A 237 -4.75 -8.87 26.50
CA ILE A 237 -4.77 -10.08 25.68
C ILE A 237 -5.41 -11.24 26.46
N VAL A 238 -4.95 -11.49 27.70
CA VAL A 238 -5.48 -12.57 28.53
C VAL A 238 -6.97 -12.35 28.84
N LYS A 239 -7.36 -11.11 29.16
CA LYS A 239 -8.77 -10.76 29.40
C LYS A 239 -9.64 -11.02 28.17
N ASP A 240 -9.19 -10.63 26.98
CA ASP A 240 -9.94 -10.86 25.74
C ASP A 240 -9.98 -12.35 25.35
N GLU A 241 -8.93 -13.13 25.64
CA GLU A 241 -8.95 -14.58 25.46
C GLU A 241 -9.96 -15.24 26.41
N GLN A 242 -9.96 -14.88 27.69
CA GLN A 242 -10.92 -15.39 28.68
C GLN A 242 -12.37 -15.06 28.32
N ALA A 243 -12.59 -13.88 27.71
CA ALA A 243 -13.90 -13.48 27.20
C ALA A 243 -14.27 -14.14 25.86
N ASN A 244 -13.43 -15.03 25.32
CA ASN A 244 -13.57 -15.65 23.99
C ASN A 244 -13.64 -14.62 22.84
N ASN A 245 -13.11 -13.41 23.02
CA ASN A 245 -13.04 -12.39 21.97
C ASN A 245 -11.91 -12.68 20.98
N ILE A 246 -10.85 -13.35 21.44
CA ILE A 246 -9.70 -13.76 20.64
C ILE A 246 -9.25 -15.17 21.02
N LYS A 247 -8.44 -15.80 20.16
CA LYS A 247 -7.69 -17.02 20.47
C LYS A 247 -6.21 -16.72 20.32
N ILE A 248 -5.41 -16.95 21.36
CA ILE A 248 -3.97 -16.67 21.28
C ILE A 248 -3.31 -17.65 20.31
N ASP A 249 -2.76 -17.13 19.21
CA ASP A 249 -1.98 -17.90 18.25
C ASP A 249 -0.51 -18.00 18.65
N THR A 250 0.22 -18.94 18.03
CA THR A 250 1.66 -19.13 18.25
C THR A 250 2.44 -17.85 17.95
N LYS A 251 2.07 -17.13 16.90
CA LYS A 251 2.72 -15.89 16.49
C LYS A 251 2.64 -14.80 17.57
N LEU A 252 1.49 -14.65 18.23
CA LEU A 252 1.30 -13.68 19.31
C LEU A 252 2.13 -14.06 20.53
N LYS A 253 2.18 -15.35 20.89
CA LYS A 253 3.04 -15.87 21.97
C LYS A 253 4.52 -15.60 21.68
N ASP A 254 5.00 -15.99 20.51
CA ASP A 254 6.39 -15.79 20.09
C ASP A 254 6.78 -14.30 20.11
N THR A 255 5.86 -13.43 19.67
CA THR A 255 6.10 -11.99 19.67
C THR A 255 6.22 -11.47 21.10
N ASN A 256 5.35 -11.91 22.02
CA ASN A 256 5.45 -11.55 23.43
C ASN A 256 6.75 -12.04 24.05
N GLU A 257 7.11 -13.31 23.85
CA GLU A 257 8.36 -13.90 24.37
C GLU A 257 9.61 -13.11 23.94
N ARG A 258 9.65 -12.67 22.68
CA ARG A 258 10.71 -11.79 22.18
C ARG A 258 10.77 -10.47 22.95
N VAL A 259 9.63 -9.85 23.23
CA VAL A 259 9.56 -8.63 24.05
C VAL A 259 10.08 -8.91 25.47
N VAL A 260 9.70 -10.02 26.09
CA VAL A 260 10.19 -10.42 27.43
C VAL A 260 11.70 -10.51 27.46
N LYS A 261 12.29 -11.22 26.49
CA LYS A 261 13.74 -11.40 26.36
C LYS A 261 14.48 -10.06 26.21
N LEU A 262 13.91 -9.12 25.45
CA LEU A 262 14.48 -7.79 25.29
C LEU A 262 14.44 -6.97 26.59
N ILE A 263 13.35 -7.07 27.35
CA ILE A 263 13.21 -6.40 28.65
C ILE A 263 14.22 -7.01 29.65
N SER A 264 14.32 -8.33 29.73
CA SER A 264 15.28 -8.99 30.63
C SER A 264 16.72 -8.63 30.27
N ALA A 265 17.09 -8.62 28.99
CA ALA A 265 18.43 -8.22 28.55
C ALA A 265 18.78 -6.78 28.96
N SER A 266 17.84 -5.83 28.81
CA SER A 266 18.07 -4.44 29.23
C SER A 266 18.31 -4.28 30.75
N LYS A 267 17.65 -5.11 31.57
CA LYS A 267 17.85 -5.11 33.03
C LYS A 267 19.24 -5.60 33.43
N HIS A 268 19.79 -6.58 32.72
CA HIS A 268 21.14 -7.11 33.00
C HIS A 268 22.24 -6.13 32.58
N SER A 269 22.10 -5.47 31.43
CA SER A 269 23.05 -4.44 30.98
C SER A 269 23.17 -3.28 31.97
N ASN A 270 22.05 -2.83 32.56
CA ASN A 270 22.07 -1.74 33.54
C ASN A 270 22.73 -2.14 34.86
N ARG A 271 22.67 -3.43 35.25
CA ARG A 271 23.35 -3.92 36.46
C ARG A 271 24.87 -3.89 36.32
N HIS A 272 25.41 -4.25 35.15
CA HIS A 272 26.86 -4.22 34.89
C HIS A 272 27.43 -2.80 34.81
N ASN A 273 26.68 -1.85 34.26
CA ASN A 273 27.11 -0.45 34.23
C ASN A 273 27.13 0.19 35.63
N LYS A 274 26.16 -0.16 36.49
CA LYS A 274 26.12 0.34 37.86
C LYS A 274 27.27 -0.21 38.72
N THR A 275 27.55 -1.51 38.64
CA THR A 275 28.70 -2.12 39.34
C THR A 275 30.07 -1.62 38.84
N SER A 276 30.18 -1.26 37.56
CA SER A 276 31.41 -0.67 37.00
C SER A 276 31.63 0.80 37.39
N GLN A 277 30.55 1.56 37.62
CA GLN A 277 30.66 2.92 38.17
C GLN A 277 30.94 2.91 39.68
N ASP A 278 30.33 2.01 40.43
CA ASP A 278 30.56 1.90 41.88
C ASP A 278 32.01 1.48 42.17
N SER A 279 32.57 0.53 41.42
CA SER A 279 33.98 0.12 41.54
C SER A 279 34.99 1.23 41.18
N ARG A 280 34.70 2.06 40.17
CA ARG A 280 35.54 3.24 39.86
C ARG A 280 35.47 4.31 40.94
N THR A 281 34.33 4.47 41.61
CA THR A 281 34.14 5.46 42.67
C THR A 281 34.86 5.02 43.96
N VAL A 282 34.78 3.74 44.32
CA VAL A 282 35.52 3.18 45.47
C VAL A 282 37.03 3.27 45.27
N SER A 283 37.54 2.96 44.06
CA SER A 283 38.98 3.08 43.75
C SER A 283 39.53 4.52 43.77
N LYS A 284 38.66 5.53 43.63
CA LYS A 284 39.03 6.95 43.72
C LYS A 284 39.06 7.43 45.16
N ILE A 285 38.18 6.93 46.03
CA ILE A 285 38.15 7.27 47.46
C ILE A 285 39.36 6.66 48.18
N GLU A 286 39.72 5.40 47.89
CA GLU A 286 40.92 4.76 48.50
C GLU A 286 42.25 5.40 48.08
N LYS A 287 42.29 6.16 46.98
CA LYS A 287 43.49 6.90 46.56
C LYS A 287 43.61 8.27 47.24
N ILE A 288 42.52 8.84 47.76
CA ILE A 288 42.55 10.14 48.45
C ILE A 288 43.03 9.96 49.91
N ASP A 289 42.63 8.87 50.57
CA ASP A 289 43.05 8.59 51.96
C ASP A 289 44.55 8.26 52.09
N LYS A 290 45.18 7.75 51.02
CA LYS A 290 46.63 7.45 51.02
C LYS A 290 47.54 8.66 50.78
N THR A 291 46.97 9.83 50.46
CA THR A 291 47.73 11.07 50.25
C THR A 291 47.59 12.09 51.39
N ALA A 292 46.78 11.82 52.41
CA ALA A 292 46.54 12.72 53.54
C ALA A 292 47.36 12.38 54.81
N THR A 293 48.34 11.48 54.72
CA THR A 293 49.16 11.02 55.86
C THR A 293 50.67 11.25 55.72
N ASN A 294 51.10 12.16 54.84
CA ASN A 294 52.48 12.67 54.83
C ASN A 294 52.50 14.18 54.99
#